data_AF-A0A562ZXR9-F1
#
_entry.id   AF-A0A562ZXR9-F1
#
_cell.length_a   1.000
_cell.length_b   1.000
_cell.length_c   1.000
_cell.angle_alpha   90.00
_cell.angle_beta   90.00
_cell.angle_gamma   90.00
#
_symmetry.space_group_name_H-M   'P 1'
#
loop_
_entity.id
_entity.type
_entity.pdbx_description
1 polymer ?
#
loop_
_entity_poly.entity_id
_entity_poly.type
_entity_poly.pdbx_seq_one_letter_code
_entity_poly.pdbx_strand_id
1 'polypeptide(L)'
;MLAQLFTHLKKVHRASTREELDAIYRFRYRVYVEELNRQLGGVDSERRMVTDIEDEKPYSHHFYVGSPADLEGVVRVRVWEPKQMPEAEAKKYSPHLLGPAEGRLRTAEVGRYMIDPKRRGSLVLPSMARVTYEFLAGEANVDISFCYCRPGLLDYYRRLGARTYGAGSFEGPEGVELPLLSVLSDDSHYKRVGSPMAPWARKHFGRGKRDPVDMSDFAHLFQDDVQQVVTDGRDVWDQFSAALNEFPDGQGFLEGLPEGTLRLLMRNGFVMDVPEGRLITREGNAERELYIVLDGEVEVFRGNQIVSTLGKGEVFGEMAFFRTEGRRWASVRATRPSRIAALRRRWMDDLGRSDPEGARAILFNLARVLAERAAAATVKEPGAAAAAG
;
A
#
# COMPACT_ATOMS: atom_id res chain seq x y z
N MET A 1 -26.65 1.36 9.34
CA MET A 1 -26.34 2.55 8.51
C MET A 1 -25.73 2.20 7.14
N LEU A 2 -24.76 1.27 7.03
CA LEU A 2 -24.16 0.89 5.72
C LEU A 2 -25.13 0.26 4.70
N ALA A 3 -26.19 -0.43 5.14
CA ALA A 3 -27.14 -1.06 4.22
C ALA A 3 -27.95 -0.07 3.36
N GLN A 4 -28.15 1.17 3.81
CA GLN A 4 -28.88 2.22 3.08
C GLN A 4 -28.01 2.98 2.07
N LEU A 5 -26.67 2.84 2.13
CA LEU A 5 -25.76 3.43 1.13
C LEU A 5 -25.83 2.71 -0.23
N PHE A 6 -26.37 1.48 -0.27
CA PHE A 6 -26.34 0.64 -1.46
C PHE A 6 -27.50 0.87 -2.45
N THR A 7 -28.52 1.67 -2.11
CA THR A 7 -29.63 2.02 -3.01
C THR A 7 -29.28 3.13 -4.02
N HIS A 8 -28.11 3.76 -3.89
CA HIS A 8 -27.64 4.85 -4.76
C HIS A 8 -26.30 4.55 -5.46
N LEU A 9 -25.89 3.28 -5.55
CA LEU A 9 -24.65 2.92 -6.24
C LEU A 9 -24.70 3.35 -7.72
N LYS A 10 -23.55 3.79 -8.22
CA LYS A 10 -23.36 4.15 -9.62
C LYS A 10 -23.38 2.88 -10.48
N LYS A 11 -23.83 3.03 -11.72
CA LYS A 11 -23.75 1.98 -12.73
C LYS A 11 -22.27 1.70 -13.05
N VAL A 12 -21.90 0.42 -13.05
CA VAL A 12 -20.58 -0.06 -13.49
C VAL A 12 -20.77 -0.79 -14.81
N HIS A 13 -19.86 -0.55 -15.74
CA HIS A 13 -19.85 -1.11 -17.08
C HIS A 13 -18.66 -2.06 -17.21
N ARG A 14 -18.82 -3.15 -17.97
CA ARG A 14 -17.70 -4.00 -18.41
C ARG A 14 -17.31 -3.55 -19.81
N ALA A 15 -16.06 -3.17 -20.00
CA ALA A 15 -15.57 -2.77 -21.31
C ALA A 15 -15.53 -3.99 -22.25
N SER A 16 -16.07 -3.82 -23.45
CA SER A 16 -16.11 -4.87 -24.48
C SER A 16 -15.69 -4.37 -25.86
N THR A 17 -15.59 -3.05 -26.04
CA THR A 17 -15.21 -2.42 -27.31
C THR A 17 -13.81 -1.82 -27.24
N ARG A 18 -13.18 -1.62 -28.40
CA ARG A 18 -11.88 -0.96 -28.47
C ARG A 18 -11.94 0.48 -27.95
N GLU A 19 -13.03 1.20 -28.22
CA GLU A 19 -13.25 2.56 -27.74
C GLU A 19 -13.24 2.64 -26.20
N GLU A 20 -13.94 1.72 -25.53
CA GLU A 20 -13.99 1.66 -24.06
C GLU A 20 -12.62 1.32 -23.45
N LEU A 21 -11.90 0.38 -24.05
CA LEU A 21 -10.55 0.03 -23.59
C LEU A 21 -9.58 1.20 -23.78
N ASP A 22 -9.61 1.86 -24.93
CA ASP A 22 -8.78 3.04 -25.20
C ASP A 22 -9.09 4.19 -24.24
N ALA A 23 -10.37 4.37 -23.86
CA ALA A 23 -10.75 5.33 -22.82
C ALA A 23 -10.15 4.97 -21.45
N ILE A 24 -10.18 3.70 -21.07
CA ILE A 24 -9.53 3.21 -19.83
C ILE A 24 -8.02 3.45 -19.88
N TYR A 25 -7.35 3.20 -21.00
CA TYR A 25 -5.91 3.40 -21.13
C TYR A 25 -5.51 4.88 -21.04
N ARG A 26 -6.30 5.79 -21.61
CA ARG A 26 -6.12 7.24 -21.43
C ARG A 26 -6.36 7.67 -19.98
N PHE A 27 -7.38 7.11 -19.33
CA PHE A 27 -7.65 7.39 -17.92
C PHE A 27 -6.51 6.93 -17.02
N ARG A 28 -5.92 5.76 -17.28
CA ARG A 28 -4.72 5.28 -16.56
C ARG A 28 -3.54 6.22 -16.74
N TYR A 29 -3.31 6.77 -17.93
CA TYR A 29 -2.25 7.76 -18.17
C TYR A 29 -2.45 9.01 -17.33
N ARG A 30 -3.66 9.61 -17.36
CA ARG A 30 -4.00 10.80 -16.58
C ARG A 30 -3.71 10.61 -15.08
N VAL A 31 -4.10 9.47 -14.53
CA VAL A 31 -3.93 9.22 -13.09
C VAL A 31 -2.50 8.77 -12.77
N TYR A 32 -1.93 7.79 -13.45
CA TYR A 32 -0.60 7.30 -13.10
C TYR A 32 0.52 8.24 -13.50
N VAL A 33 0.49 8.79 -14.71
CA VAL A 33 1.59 9.59 -15.25
C VAL A 33 1.40 11.06 -14.86
N GLU A 34 0.26 11.65 -15.14
CA GLU A 34 0.09 13.11 -14.96
C GLU A 34 -0.15 13.49 -13.49
N GLU A 35 -1.00 12.74 -12.78
CA GLU A 35 -1.30 13.04 -11.37
C GLU A 35 -0.26 12.43 -10.41
N LEU A 36 -0.03 11.12 -10.51
CA LEU A 36 0.80 10.38 -9.56
C LEU A 36 2.30 10.39 -9.94
N ASN A 37 2.64 10.83 -11.15
CA ASN A 37 4.03 10.90 -11.64
C ASN A 37 4.77 9.55 -11.53
N ARG A 38 4.06 8.45 -11.78
CA ARG A 38 4.60 7.10 -11.74
C ARG A 38 5.39 6.79 -13.00
N GLN A 39 6.51 6.12 -12.81
CA GLN A 39 7.26 5.50 -13.89
C GLN A 39 6.76 4.07 -14.07
N LEU A 40 6.17 3.79 -15.23
CA LEU A 40 5.53 2.52 -15.56
C LEU A 40 5.99 2.05 -16.93
N GLY A 41 5.97 0.73 -17.16
CA GLY A 41 6.03 0.18 -18.52
C GLY A 41 4.73 0.44 -19.29
N GLY A 42 4.79 0.35 -20.61
CA GLY A 42 3.60 0.48 -21.48
C GLY A 42 3.03 1.90 -21.58
N VAL A 43 3.82 2.91 -21.27
CA VAL A 43 3.46 4.33 -21.44
C VAL A 43 3.67 4.73 -22.90
N ASP A 44 2.59 5.15 -23.56
CA ASP A 44 2.61 5.80 -24.87
C ASP A 44 2.31 7.29 -24.67
N SER A 45 3.34 8.13 -24.75
CA SER A 45 3.23 9.57 -24.54
C SER A 45 2.57 10.31 -25.71
N GLU A 46 2.65 9.76 -26.93
CA GLU A 46 2.01 10.37 -28.10
C GLU A 46 0.49 10.21 -28.04
N ARG A 47 0.04 9.00 -27.71
CA ARG A 47 -1.40 8.69 -27.55
C ARG A 47 -1.93 8.97 -26.16
N ARG A 48 -1.06 9.31 -25.20
CA ARG A 48 -1.37 9.52 -23.78
C ARG A 48 -2.12 8.33 -23.19
N MET A 49 -1.55 7.13 -23.36
CA MET A 49 -2.13 5.88 -22.91
C MET A 49 -1.14 5.09 -22.04
N VAL A 50 -1.68 4.32 -21.10
CA VAL A 50 -0.93 3.30 -20.36
C VAL A 50 -1.59 1.94 -20.59
N THR A 51 -0.88 1.06 -21.28
CA THR A 51 -1.28 -0.32 -21.58
C THR A 51 -0.38 -1.32 -20.88
N ASP A 52 -0.87 -2.54 -20.75
CA ASP A 52 -0.16 -3.69 -20.20
C ASP A 52 -0.42 -4.89 -21.12
N ILE A 53 0.58 -5.73 -21.35
CA ILE A 53 0.43 -6.96 -22.17
C ILE A 53 -0.68 -7.87 -21.63
N GLU A 54 -0.95 -7.76 -20.34
CA GLU A 54 -1.99 -8.49 -19.63
C GLU A 54 -3.40 -7.97 -19.95
N ASP A 55 -3.56 -6.73 -20.42
CA ASP A 55 -4.89 -6.11 -20.55
C ASP A 55 -5.77 -6.77 -21.62
N GLU A 56 -5.19 -7.33 -22.68
CA GLU A 56 -5.91 -7.94 -23.81
C GLU A 56 -6.01 -9.47 -23.71
N LYS A 57 -5.53 -10.06 -22.61
CA LYS A 57 -5.61 -11.51 -22.41
C LYS A 57 -7.06 -11.96 -22.19
N PRO A 58 -7.45 -13.18 -22.62
CA PRO A 58 -8.82 -13.67 -22.46
C PRO A 58 -9.32 -13.72 -21.01
N TYR A 59 -8.40 -13.88 -20.05
CA TYR A 59 -8.69 -13.86 -18.63
C TYR A 59 -8.81 -12.46 -18.02
N SER A 60 -8.63 -11.40 -18.81
CA SER A 60 -8.66 -10.01 -18.34
C SER A 60 -10.01 -9.36 -18.60
N HIS A 61 -10.53 -8.72 -17.56
CA HIS A 61 -11.81 -8.06 -17.56
C HIS A 61 -11.64 -6.65 -17.00
N HIS A 62 -12.16 -5.66 -17.72
CA HIS A 62 -12.05 -4.26 -17.31
C HIS A 62 -13.43 -3.71 -17.02
N PHE A 63 -13.55 -3.05 -15.88
CA PHE A 63 -14.77 -2.41 -15.45
C PHE A 63 -14.54 -0.92 -15.23
N TYR A 64 -15.57 -0.12 -15.50
CA TYR A 64 -15.51 1.33 -15.35
C TYR A 64 -16.84 1.93 -14.85
N VAL A 65 -16.74 3.13 -14.28
CA VAL A 65 -17.89 3.96 -13.89
C VAL A 65 -17.85 5.26 -14.69
N GLY A 66 -19.01 5.72 -15.16
CA GLY A 66 -19.15 6.90 -16.00
C GLY A 66 -19.39 6.52 -17.46
N SER A 67 -18.84 7.28 -18.40
CA SER A 67 -18.87 7.00 -19.84
C SER A 67 -17.45 7.00 -20.42
N PRO A 68 -17.21 6.43 -21.61
CA PRO A 68 -15.90 6.50 -22.26
C PRO A 68 -15.34 7.93 -22.43
N ALA A 69 -16.22 8.94 -22.48
CA ALA A 69 -15.82 10.34 -22.54
C ALA A 69 -15.53 10.97 -21.17
N ASP A 70 -16.17 10.50 -20.09
CA ASP A 70 -15.99 10.99 -18.72
C ASP A 70 -15.94 9.80 -17.74
N LEU A 71 -14.77 9.16 -17.66
CA LEU A 71 -14.52 8.08 -16.72
C LEU A 71 -14.32 8.64 -15.32
N GLU A 72 -15.04 8.08 -14.35
CA GLU A 72 -14.93 8.41 -12.93
C GLU A 72 -14.02 7.43 -12.17
N GLY A 73 -13.91 6.21 -12.66
CA GLY A 73 -13.04 5.19 -12.08
C GLY A 73 -13.01 3.91 -12.92
N VAL A 74 -11.92 3.15 -12.75
CA VAL A 74 -11.65 1.91 -13.49
C VAL A 74 -11.07 0.85 -12.55
N VAL A 75 -11.27 -0.42 -12.89
CA VAL A 75 -10.66 -1.59 -12.22
C VAL A 75 -10.42 -2.70 -13.24
N ARG A 76 -9.30 -3.41 -13.10
CA ARG A 76 -9.00 -4.62 -13.86
C ARG A 76 -9.15 -5.84 -12.95
N VAL A 77 -9.77 -6.88 -13.48
CA VAL A 77 -9.87 -8.19 -12.86
C VAL A 77 -9.25 -9.21 -13.80
N ARG A 78 -8.32 -10.02 -13.30
CA ARG A 78 -7.75 -11.16 -14.05
C ARG A 78 -8.16 -12.46 -13.36
N VAL A 79 -8.66 -13.44 -14.10
CA VAL A 79 -9.19 -14.70 -13.54
C VAL A 79 -8.42 -15.89 -14.10
N TRP A 80 -7.88 -16.73 -13.22
CA TRP A 80 -7.10 -17.90 -13.60
C TRP A 80 -7.72 -19.17 -13.08
N GLU A 81 -7.75 -20.19 -13.93
CA GLU A 81 -8.02 -21.56 -13.51
C GLU A 81 -6.95 -22.06 -12.51
N PRO A 82 -7.23 -23.14 -11.76
CA PRO A 82 -6.24 -23.72 -10.86
C PRO A 82 -4.88 -23.91 -11.54
N LYS A 83 -3.82 -23.44 -10.87
CA LYS A 83 -2.43 -23.47 -11.35
C LYS A 83 -2.15 -22.74 -12.68
N GLN A 84 -3.05 -21.87 -13.15
CA GLN A 84 -2.84 -21.07 -14.37
C GLN A 84 -2.49 -19.60 -14.10
N MET A 85 -2.20 -19.24 -12.86
CA MET A 85 -1.67 -17.91 -12.54
C MET A 85 -0.31 -17.70 -13.25
N PRO A 86 -0.08 -16.60 -13.98
CA PRO A 86 1.19 -16.35 -14.64
C PRO A 86 2.34 -16.26 -13.63
N GLU A 87 3.55 -16.63 -14.08
CA GLU A 87 4.73 -16.74 -13.21
C GLU A 87 5.07 -15.42 -12.48
N ALA A 88 4.89 -14.28 -13.15
CA ALA A 88 5.16 -12.97 -12.56
C ALA A 88 4.22 -12.66 -11.38
N GLU A 89 2.96 -13.07 -11.44
CA GLU A 89 1.98 -12.97 -10.37
C GLU A 89 2.21 -14.03 -9.30
N ALA A 90 2.56 -15.27 -9.69
CA ALA A 90 2.87 -16.33 -8.76
C ALA A 90 4.08 -15.99 -7.87
N LYS A 91 5.08 -15.27 -8.41
CA LYS A 91 6.20 -14.72 -7.64
C LYS A 91 5.78 -13.67 -6.60
N LYS A 92 4.73 -12.90 -6.87
CA LYS A 92 4.23 -11.85 -5.96
C LYS A 92 3.30 -12.42 -4.89
N TYR A 93 2.44 -13.35 -5.28
CA TYR A 93 1.36 -13.86 -4.43
C TYR A 93 1.69 -15.22 -3.80
N SER A 94 2.78 -15.86 -4.18
CA SER A 94 3.21 -17.13 -3.60
C SER A 94 2.05 -18.14 -3.44
N PRO A 95 1.29 -18.44 -4.53
CA PRO A 95 0.09 -19.29 -4.44
C PRO A 95 0.43 -20.73 -3.99
N HIS A 96 1.69 -21.16 -4.14
CA HIS A 96 2.22 -22.41 -3.61
C HIS A 96 2.04 -22.57 -2.08
N LEU A 97 1.93 -21.46 -1.33
CA LEU A 97 1.64 -21.48 0.11
C LEU A 97 0.26 -22.05 0.43
N LEU A 98 -0.67 -22.05 -0.54
CA LEU A 98 -1.99 -22.68 -0.40
C LEU A 98 -1.90 -24.22 -0.35
N GLY A 99 -0.71 -24.79 -0.58
CA GLY A 99 -0.47 -26.22 -0.52
C GLY A 99 -1.34 -26.99 -1.51
N PRO A 100 -1.93 -28.14 -1.13
CA PRO A 100 -2.80 -28.92 -1.99
C PRO A 100 -3.99 -28.14 -2.56
N ALA A 101 -4.49 -27.11 -1.86
CA ALA A 101 -5.62 -26.32 -2.30
C ALA A 101 -5.34 -25.55 -3.61
N GLU A 102 -4.09 -25.19 -3.89
CA GLU A 102 -3.71 -24.50 -5.14
C GLU A 102 -4.18 -25.27 -6.39
N GLY A 103 -4.22 -26.61 -6.32
CA GLY A 103 -4.65 -27.47 -7.43
C GLY A 103 -6.14 -27.49 -7.71
N ARG A 104 -6.98 -26.93 -6.82
CA ARG A 104 -8.45 -26.94 -6.95
C ARG A 104 -9.08 -25.55 -6.95
N LEU A 105 -8.37 -24.51 -6.50
CA LEU A 105 -8.94 -23.18 -6.32
C LEU A 105 -8.80 -22.34 -7.60
N ARG A 106 -9.92 -21.78 -8.05
CA ARG A 106 -9.93 -20.74 -9.08
C ARG A 106 -9.54 -19.42 -8.44
N THR A 107 -8.57 -18.73 -9.03
CA THR A 107 -7.99 -17.52 -8.45
C THR A 107 -8.25 -16.30 -9.31
N ALA A 108 -8.16 -15.12 -8.70
CA ALA A 108 -8.18 -13.87 -9.45
C ALA A 108 -7.23 -12.84 -8.86
N GLU A 109 -6.89 -11.83 -9.64
CA GLU A 109 -6.28 -10.59 -9.17
C GLU A 109 -7.21 -9.42 -9.46
N VAL A 110 -7.47 -8.61 -8.43
CA VAL A 110 -8.16 -7.33 -8.57
C VAL A 110 -7.13 -6.23 -8.42
N GLY A 111 -6.88 -5.51 -9.50
CA GLY A 111 -5.84 -4.50 -9.55
C GLY A 111 -6.20 -3.35 -10.48
N ARG A 112 -5.23 -2.45 -10.67
CA ARG A 112 -5.41 -1.21 -11.45
C ARG A 112 -6.67 -0.44 -11.02
N TYR A 113 -6.96 -0.46 -9.72
CA TYR A 113 -8.13 0.18 -9.14
C TYR A 113 -7.87 1.68 -9.00
N MET A 114 -8.58 2.50 -9.76
CA MET A 114 -8.26 3.92 -9.93
C MET A 114 -9.54 4.74 -9.93
N ILE A 115 -9.50 5.91 -9.30
CA ILE A 115 -10.64 6.83 -9.20
C ILE A 115 -10.13 8.23 -9.53
N ASP A 116 -10.92 8.94 -10.32
CA ASP A 116 -10.64 10.32 -10.66
C ASP A 116 -10.47 11.14 -9.38
N PRO A 117 -9.41 11.95 -9.24
CA PRO A 117 -9.14 12.75 -8.05
C PRO A 117 -10.34 13.57 -7.58
N LYS A 118 -11.12 14.13 -8.51
CA LYS A 118 -12.30 14.97 -8.23
C LYS A 118 -13.50 14.16 -7.74
N ARG A 119 -13.45 12.83 -7.86
CA ARG A 119 -14.53 11.88 -7.49
C ARG A 119 -14.13 10.99 -6.31
N ARG A 120 -12.95 11.16 -5.71
CA ARG A 120 -12.54 10.39 -4.53
C ARG A 120 -13.46 10.67 -3.35
N GLY A 121 -13.79 9.64 -2.57
CA GLY A 121 -14.77 9.73 -1.47
C GLY A 121 -16.25 9.69 -1.93
N SER A 122 -16.51 9.57 -3.24
CA SER A 122 -17.86 9.34 -3.77
C SER A 122 -18.23 7.84 -3.79
N LEU A 123 -19.42 7.53 -4.30
CA LEU A 123 -19.91 6.15 -4.44
C LEU A 123 -19.20 5.33 -5.55
N VAL A 124 -18.21 5.87 -6.26
CA VAL A 124 -17.47 5.15 -7.32
C VAL A 124 -16.84 3.86 -6.78
N LEU A 125 -16.09 3.95 -5.68
CA LEU A 125 -15.42 2.79 -5.08
C LEU A 125 -16.40 1.71 -4.61
N PRO A 126 -17.39 2.00 -3.74
CA PRO A 126 -18.32 0.95 -3.31
C PRO A 126 -19.12 0.35 -4.47
N SER A 127 -19.35 1.10 -5.55
CA SER A 127 -20.01 0.59 -6.77
C SER A 127 -19.14 -0.44 -7.49
N MET A 128 -17.88 -0.09 -7.79
CA MET A 128 -16.95 -1.01 -8.43
C MET A 128 -16.64 -2.21 -7.55
N ALA A 129 -16.39 -2.03 -6.25
CA ALA A 129 -16.08 -3.13 -5.32
C ALA A 129 -17.21 -4.18 -5.25
N ARG A 130 -18.47 -3.73 -5.24
CA ARG A 130 -19.63 -4.63 -5.33
C ARG A 130 -19.61 -5.41 -6.65
N VAL A 131 -19.52 -4.72 -7.79
CA VAL A 131 -19.65 -5.36 -9.11
C VAL A 131 -18.50 -6.32 -9.37
N THR A 132 -17.27 -5.98 -8.97
CA THR A 132 -16.14 -6.90 -9.04
C THR A 132 -16.37 -8.12 -8.16
N TYR A 133 -16.91 -7.95 -6.95
CA TYR A 133 -17.21 -9.08 -6.08
C TYR A 133 -18.29 -10.00 -6.68
N GLU A 134 -19.41 -9.44 -7.16
CA GLU A 134 -20.50 -10.20 -7.78
C GLU A 134 -20.03 -10.94 -9.05
N PHE A 135 -19.19 -10.30 -9.86
CA PHE A 135 -18.54 -10.94 -11.00
C PHE A 135 -17.66 -12.12 -10.56
N LEU A 136 -16.76 -11.90 -9.60
CA LEU A 136 -15.84 -12.93 -9.11
C LEU A 136 -16.59 -14.13 -8.50
N ALA A 137 -17.52 -13.88 -7.57
CA ALA A 137 -18.21 -14.93 -6.84
C ALA A 137 -19.29 -15.64 -7.67
N GLY A 138 -19.94 -14.91 -8.59
CA GLY A 138 -21.10 -15.39 -9.36
C GLY A 138 -20.75 -15.86 -10.77
N GLU A 139 -20.26 -14.97 -11.63
CA GLU A 139 -20.01 -15.28 -13.05
C GLU A 139 -18.71 -16.08 -13.22
N ALA A 140 -17.64 -15.62 -12.57
CA ALA A 140 -16.31 -16.16 -12.74
C ALA A 140 -15.98 -17.30 -11.76
N ASN A 141 -16.89 -17.71 -10.88
CA ASN A 141 -16.68 -18.81 -9.94
C ASN A 141 -15.30 -18.80 -9.25
N VAL A 142 -14.81 -17.64 -8.84
CA VAL A 142 -13.52 -17.48 -8.15
C VAL A 142 -13.66 -17.89 -6.69
N ASP A 143 -12.66 -18.60 -6.16
CA ASP A 143 -12.58 -18.99 -4.75
C ASP A 143 -11.80 -17.95 -3.94
N ILE A 144 -10.63 -17.57 -4.47
CA ILE A 144 -9.67 -16.67 -3.83
C ILE A 144 -9.36 -15.50 -4.76
N SER A 145 -9.41 -14.28 -4.22
CA SER A 145 -8.95 -13.08 -4.89
C SER A 145 -7.68 -12.55 -4.23
N PHE A 146 -6.67 -12.27 -5.04
CA PHE A 146 -5.45 -11.58 -4.67
C PHE A 146 -5.54 -10.09 -5.02
N CYS A 147 -4.83 -9.29 -4.25
CA CYS A 147 -4.47 -7.91 -4.60
C CYS A 147 -3.20 -7.55 -3.82
N TYR A 148 -2.69 -6.34 -3.97
CA TYR A 148 -1.61 -5.85 -3.12
C TYR A 148 -1.85 -4.40 -2.74
N CYS A 149 -1.19 -3.96 -1.68
CA CYS A 149 -1.26 -2.58 -1.25
C CYS A 149 0.05 -2.12 -0.63
N ARG A 150 0.24 -0.80 -0.57
CA ARG A 150 1.27 -0.22 0.28
C ARG A 150 0.87 -0.38 1.76
N PRO A 151 1.83 -0.56 2.70
CA PRO A 151 1.56 -0.73 4.13
C PRO A 151 0.58 0.29 4.73
N GLY A 152 0.70 1.57 4.37
CA GLY A 152 -0.19 2.63 4.84
C GLY A 152 -1.67 2.48 4.43
N LEU A 153 -1.98 1.61 3.45
CA LEU A 153 -3.35 1.32 2.99
C LEU A 153 -3.90 0.00 3.56
N LEU A 154 -3.13 -0.76 4.34
CA LEU A 154 -3.51 -2.11 4.75
C LEU A 154 -4.85 -2.16 5.49
N ASP A 155 -5.10 -1.23 6.44
CA ASP A 155 -6.36 -1.17 7.19
C ASP A 155 -7.58 -0.95 6.29
N TYR A 156 -7.39 -0.22 5.19
CA TYR A 156 -8.45 0.01 4.22
C TYR A 156 -8.85 -1.30 3.52
N TYR A 157 -7.86 -2.09 3.09
CA TYR A 157 -8.11 -3.38 2.45
C TYR A 157 -8.62 -4.44 3.45
N ARG A 158 -8.16 -4.42 4.71
CA ARG A 158 -8.70 -5.26 5.79
C ARG A 158 -10.19 -5.01 6.03
N ARG A 159 -10.65 -3.76 5.96
CA ARG A 159 -12.07 -3.43 6.03
C ARG A 159 -12.88 -3.97 4.84
N LEU A 160 -12.26 -4.16 3.67
CA LEU A 160 -12.91 -4.86 2.56
C LEU A 160 -12.90 -6.38 2.76
N GLY A 161 -12.05 -6.90 3.65
CA GLY A 161 -11.92 -8.31 4.04
C GLY A 161 -10.73 -9.03 3.42
N ALA A 162 -9.79 -8.27 2.83
CA ALA A 162 -8.50 -8.80 2.42
C ALA A 162 -7.57 -8.95 3.63
N ARG A 163 -6.68 -9.94 3.58
CA ARG A 163 -5.74 -10.25 4.66
C ARG A 163 -4.32 -10.31 4.15
N THR A 164 -3.38 -9.90 4.99
CA THR A 164 -2.01 -10.41 4.91
C THR A 164 -2.04 -11.92 5.15
N TYR A 165 -1.10 -12.63 4.55
CA TYR A 165 -0.92 -14.05 4.71
C TYR A 165 0.57 -14.37 4.60
N GLY A 166 0.98 -15.64 4.72
CA GLY A 166 2.38 -16.07 4.69
C GLY A 166 3.25 -15.66 3.50
N ALA A 167 2.71 -14.97 2.50
CA ALA A 167 3.52 -14.37 1.44
C ALA A 167 4.28 -13.15 1.97
N GLY A 168 5.59 -13.11 1.70
CA GLY A 168 6.41 -11.96 1.99
C GLY A 168 6.08 -10.75 1.10
N SER A 169 6.38 -9.56 1.62
CA SER A 169 6.34 -8.32 0.86
C SER A 169 7.30 -8.34 -0.32
N PHE A 170 6.98 -7.57 -1.34
CA PHE A 170 7.80 -7.44 -2.54
C PHE A 170 8.08 -5.98 -2.86
N GLU A 171 9.07 -5.76 -3.71
CA GLU A 171 9.41 -4.42 -4.18
C GLU A 171 8.53 -4.02 -5.34
N GLY A 172 7.70 -3.01 -5.13
CA GLY A 172 6.93 -2.33 -6.15
C GLY A 172 7.65 -1.12 -6.74
N PRO A 173 7.03 -0.44 -7.72
CA PRO A 173 7.56 0.79 -8.30
C PRO A 173 7.77 1.89 -7.25
N GLU A 174 7.01 1.88 -6.17
CA GLU A 174 7.04 2.96 -5.17
C GLU A 174 7.77 2.62 -3.86
N GLY A 175 8.14 1.35 -3.65
CA GLY A 175 8.69 0.85 -2.39
C GLY A 175 8.10 -0.50 -2.02
N VAL A 176 7.90 -0.76 -0.73
CA VAL A 176 7.35 -2.02 -0.22
C VAL A 176 5.86 -2.14 -0.56
N GLU A 177 5.48 -3.29 -1.13
CA GLU A 177 4.08 -3.68 -1.36
C GLU A 177 3.79 -5.01 -0.66
N LEU A 178 2.60 -5.09 -0.08
CA LEU A 178 2.09 -6.26 0.66
C LEU A 178 1.13 -7.03 -0.22
N PRO A 179 1.39 -8.33 -0.50
CA PRO A 179 0.39 -9.19 -1.10
C PRO A 179 -0.74 -9.44 -0.10
N LEU A 180 -1.97 -9.43 -0.62
CA LEU A 180 -3.18 -9.65 0.15
C LEU A 180 -4.04 -10.73 -0.51
N LEU A 181 -4.78 -11.44 0.33
CA LEU A 181 -5.65 -12.55 -0.06
C LEU A 181 -7.04 -12.37 0.56
N SER A 182 -8.07 -12.55 -0.25
CA SER A 182 -9.47 -12.62 0.18
C SER A 182 -10.08 -13.97 -0.20
N VAL A 183 -10.60 -14.71 0.77
CA VAL A 183 -11.43 -15.89 0.51
C VAL A 183 -12.87 -15.43 0.34
N LEU A 184 -13.41 -15.53 -0.86
CA LEU A 184 -14.70 -14.90 -1.19
C LEU A 184 -15.85 -15.47 -0.36
N SER A 185 -15.76 -16.72 0.07
CA SER A 185 -16.82 -17.39 0.84
C SER A 185 -16.75 -17.18 2.36
N ASP A 186 -15.73 -16.52 2.90
CA ASP A 186 -15.53 -16.38 4.35
C ASP A 186 -16.41 -15.27 4.98
N ASP A 187 -17.72 -15.52 5.02
CA ASP A 187 -18.71 -14.63 5.66
C ASP A 187 -18.39 -14.37 7.15
N SER A 188 -17.84 -15.36 7.85
CA SER A 188 -17.46 -15.22 9.26
C SER A 188 -16.40 -14.13 9.46
N HIS A 189 -15.37 -14.11 8.63
CA HIS A 189 -14.38 -13.04 8.64
C HIS A 189 -14.97 -11.71 8.17
N TYR A 190 -15.72 -11.69 7.06
CA TYR A 190 -16.31 -10.44 6.57
C TYR A 190 -17.20 -9.78 7.63
N LYS A 191 -17.97 -10.57 8.40
CA LYS A 191 -18.74 -10.08 9.56
C LYS A 191 -17.83 -9.50 10.64
N ARG A 192 -16.76 -10.21 11.01
CA ARG A 192 -15.81 -9.82 12.08
C ARG A 192 -15.17 -8.47 11.81
N VAL A 193 -14.76 -8.20 10.57
CA VAL A 193 -14.13 -6.93 10.18
C VAL A 193 -15.13 -5.85 9.77
N GLY A 194 -16.44 -6.12 9.85
CA GLY A 194 -17.48 -5.18 9.44
C GLY A 194 -17.48 -4.88 7.94
N SER A 195 -17.05 -5.83 7.11
CA SER A 195 -16.85 -5.60 5.68
C SER A 195 -18.18 -5.36 4.94
N PRO A 196 -18.21 -4.39 3.99
CA PRO A 196 -19.35 -4.21 3.10
C PRO A 196 -19.57 -5.40 2.16
N MET A 197 -18.65 -6.37 2.10
CA MET A 197 -18.76 -7.57 1.27
C MET A 197 -19.59 -8.69 1.92
N ALA A 198 -19.82 -8.64 3.23
CA ALA A 198 -20.53 -9.71 3.95
C ALA A 198 -21.93 -10.03 3.37
N PRO A 199 -22.78 -9.05 2.99
CA PRO A 199 -24.06 -9.36 2.36
C PRO A 199 -23.91 -10.11 1.02
N TRP A 200 -22.88 -9.79 0.25
CA TRP A 200 -22.60 -10.43 -1.03
C TRP A 200 -22.04 -11.84 -0.87
N ALA A 201 -21.19 -12.07 0.12
CA ALA A 201 -20.74 -13.43 0.49
C ALA A 201 -21.94 -14.34 0.79
N ARG A 202 -22.87 -13.89 1.63
CA ARG A 202 -24.10 -14.64 1.92
C ARG A 202 -25.04 -14.76 0.73
N LYS A 203 -24.97 -13.84 -0.23
CA LYS A 203 -25.77 -13.90 -1.47
C LYS A 203 -25.30 -15.05 -2.36
N HIS A 204 -24.00 -15.29 -2.46
CA HIS A 204 -23.39 -16.24 -3.40
C HIS A 204 -23.01 -17.59 -2.78
N PHE A 205 -22.73 -17.66 -1.47
CA PHE A 205 -22.23 -18.88 -0.81
C PHE A 205 -23.16 -19.36 0.31
N GLY A 206 -23.10 -20.67 0.60
CA GLY A 206 -23.85 -21.33 1.67
C GLY A 206 -24.96 -22.26 1.17
N ARG A 207 -25.90 -22.62 2.04
CA ARG A 207 -26.93 -23.65 1.76
C ARG A 207 -27.75 -23.31 0.52
N GLY A 208 -27.76 -24.22 -0.47
CA GLY A 208 -28.49 -24.07 -1.73
C GLY A 208 -27.83 -23.10 -2.72
N LYS A 209 -26.57 -22.75 -2.50
CA LYS A 209 -25.75 -21.85 -3.31
C LYS A 209 -24.39 -22.53 -3.54
N ARG A 210 -23.36 -21.75 -3.91
CA ARG A 210 -22.01 -22.29 -4.02
C ARG A 210 -21.48 -22.66 -2.64
N ASP A 211 -20.82 -23.81 -2.54
CA ASP A 211 -20.22 -24.26 -1.29
C ASP A 211 -19.09 -23.32 -0.85
N PRO A 212 -18.96 -23.05 0.46
CA PRO A 212 -17.81 -22.32 0.97
C PRO A 212 -16.50 -23.05 0.68
N VAL A 213 -15.44 -22.27 0.51
CA VAL A 213 -14.10 -22.77 0.27
C VAL A 213 -13.61 -23.48 1.52
N ASP A 214 -13.17 -24.73 1.38
CA ASP A 214 -12.44 -25.42 2.45
C ASP A 214 -11.04 -24.82 2.59
N MET A 215 -10.78 -24.27 3.77
CA MET A 215 -9.55 -23.55 4.12
C MET A 215 -8.58 -24.40 4.95
N SER A 216 -8.88 -25.68 5.24
CA SER A 216 -8.05 -26.53 6.11
C SER A 216 -6.56 -26.50 5.75
N ASP A 217 -6.26 -26.49 4.45
CA ASP A 217 -4.89 -26.55 3.92
C ASP A 217 -4.09 -25.27 4.16
N PHE A 218 -4.76 -24.11 4.32
CA PHE A 218 -4.10 -22.80 4.29
C PHE A 218 -4.60 -21.80 5.35
N ALA A 219 -5.50 -22.22 6.26
CA ALA A 219 -6.00 -21.37 7.33
C ALA A 219 -4.89 -20.86 8.27
N HIS A 220 -3.83 -21.64 8.43
CA HIS A 220 -2.64 -21.30 9.22
C HIS A 220 -1.90 -20.07 8.67
N LEU A 221 -2.05 -19.74 7.38
CA LEU A 221 -1.38 -18.59 6.77
C LEU A 221 -1.89 -17.24 7.28
N PHE A 222 -3.04 -17.19 7.97
CA PHE A 222 -3.67 -15.93 8.43
C PHE A 222 -3.38 -15.60 9.90
N GLN A 223 -2.45 -16.30 10.55
CA GLN A 223 -2.10 -16.07 11.96
C GLN A 223 -1.24 -14.80 12.12
N ASP A 224 -1.29 -14.18 13.30
CA ASP A 224 -0.73 -12.84 13.55
C ASP A 224 0.82 -12.82 13.56
N ASP A 225 1.45 -13.92 13.97
CA ASP A 225 2.91 -14.12 13.97
C ASP A 225 3.53 -14.13 12.57
N VAL A 226 2.71 -14.26 11.53
CA VAL A 226 3.12 -14.26 10.13
C VAL A 226 3.05 -12.85 9.50
N GLN A 227 2.52 -11.86 10.22
CA GLN A 227 2.30 -10.52 9.66
C GLN A 227 3.56 -9.66 9.67
N GLN A 228 4.00 -9.25 8.48
CA GLN A 228 5.16 -8.36 8.31
C GLN A 228 4.86 -6.89 8.65
N VAL A 229 3.59 -6.53 8.83
CA VAL A 229 3.15 -5.15 9.09
C VAL A 229 2.08 -5.13 10.17
N VAL A 230 2.33 -4.33 11.20
CA VAL A 230 1.46 -4.11 12.34
C VAL A 230 0.83 -2.73 12.24
N THR A 231 -0.50 -2.67 12.35
CA THR A 231 -1.28 -1.44 12.20
C THR A 231 -2.24 -1.17 13.36
N ASP A 232 -2.48 -2.15 14.26
CA ASP A 232 -3.27 -1.91 15.48
C ASP A 232 -2.50 -0.95 16.39
N GLY A 233 -3.16 0.11 16.84
CA GLY A 233 -2.49 1.16 17.60
C GLY A 233 -1.87 0.70 18.92
N ARG A 234 -2.38 -0.37 19.55
CA ARG A 234 -1.78 -0.95 20.76
C ARG A 234 -0.54 -1.73 20.42
N ASP A 235 -0.62 -2.62 19.43
CA ASP A 235 0.52 -3.46 19.03
C ASP A 235 1.65 -2.61 18.41
N VAL A 236 1.30 -1.58 17.61
CA VAL A 236 2.25 -0.57 17.11
C VAL A 236 2.95 0.12 18.28
N TRP A 237 2.20 0.53 19.31
CA TRP A 237 2.79 1.14 20.49
C TRP A 237 3.71 0.17 21.25
N ASP A 238 3.29 -1.07 21.44
CA ASP A 238 4.08 -2.06 22.18
C ASP A 238 5.42 -2.33 21.48
N GLN A 239 5.40 -2.47 20.15
CA GLN A 239 6.64 -2.61 19.38
C GLN A 239 7.50 -1.35 19.39
N PHE A 240 6.88 -0.18 19.25
CA PHE A 240 7.59 1.10 19.25
C PHE A 240 8.24 1.38 20.62
N SER A 241 7.48 1.20 21.70
CA SER A 241 7.93 1.46 23.07
C SER A 241 9.00 0.48 23.54
N ALA A 242 8.94 -0.78 23.09
CA ALA A 242 10.03 -1.72 23.30
C ALA A 242 11.34 -1.22 22.66
N ALA A 243 11.27 -0.66 21.45
CA ALA A 243 12.44 -0.14 20.76
C ALA A 243 12.99 1.17 21.34
N LEU A 244 12.13 2.02 21.91
CA LEU A 244 12.50 3.33 22.49
C LEU A 244 13.58 3.22 23.58
N ASN A 245 13.52 2.20 24.44
CA ASN A 245 14.47 2.02 25.54
C ASN A 245 15.90 1.73 25.06
N GLU A 246 16.04 1.37 23.79
CA GLU A 246 17.31 1.03 23.18
C GLU A 246 17.79 2.14 22.21
N PHE A 247 17.10 3.28 22.17
CA PHE A 247 17.55 4.41 21.36
C PHE A 247 18.76 5.08 22.02
N PRO A 248 19.74 5.55 21.23
CA PRO A 248 20.85 6.33 21.76
C PRO A 248 20.37 7.60 22.49
N ASP A 249 20.97 7.89 23.65
CA ASP A 249 20.67 9.11 24.41
C ASP A 249 21.00 10.38 23.58
N GLY A 250 20.12 11.39 23.67
CA GLY A 250 20.38 12.74 23.14
C GLY A 250 20.31 12.89 21.61
N GLN A 251 19.80 11.89 20.89
CA GLN A 251 19.71 11.94 19.43
C GLN A 251 18.37 11.40 18.93
N GLY A 252 17.53 12.30 18.41
CA GLY A 252 16.36 11.90 17.66
C GLY A 252 15.26 12.94 17.70
N PHE A 253 14.36 12.86 16.72
CA PHE A 253 13.24 13.81 16.65
C PHE A 253 12.19 13.61 17.75
N LEU A 254 12.31 12.52 18.52
CA LEU A 254 11.42 12.10 19.60
C LEU A 254 11.88 12.55 20.99
N GLU A 255 13.06 13.15 21.09
CA GLU A 255 13.68 13.53 22.36
C GLU A 255 12.80 14.49 23.15
N GLY A 256 12.67 14.22 24.46
CA GLY A 256 11.92 15.06 25.41
C GLY A 256 10.39 15.02 25.25
N LEU A 257 9.84 14.17 24.38
CA LEU A 257 8.39 14.05 24.19
C LEU A 257 7.75 13.21 25.30
N PRO A 258 6.64 13.68 25.91
CA PRO A 258 5.87 12.86 26.84
C PRO A 258 5.34 11.59 26.19
N GLU A 259 5.20 10.52 26.98
CA GLU A 259 4.65 9.24 26.50
C GLU A 259 3.27 9.42 25.84
N GLY A 260 2.42 10.31 26.39
CA GLY A 260 1.11 10.62 25.80
C GLY A 260 1.21 11.15 24.37
N THR A 261 2.18 12.01 24.09
CA THR A 261 2.48 12.53 22.75
C THR A 261 2.98 11.42 21.82
N LEU A 262 3.90 10.57 22.31
CA LEU A 262 4.44 9.44 21.56
C LEU A 262 3.35 8.40 21.21
N ARG A 263 2.44 8.11 22.14
CA ARG A 263 1.26 7.26 21.89
C ARG A 263 0.35 7.86 20.83
N LEU A 264 0.11 9.17 20.91
CA LEU A 264 -0.73 9.86 19.93
C LEU A 264 -0.10 9.86 18.53
N LEU A 265 1.22 10.03 18.44
CA LEU A 265 2.00 9.87 17.20
C LEU A 265 1.81 8.49 16.58
N MET A 266 1.99 7.45 17.39
CA MET A 266 1.93 6.05 16.93
C MET A 266 0.51 5.55 16.66
N ARG A 267 -0.52 6.20 17.23
CA ARG A 267 -1.93 5.75 17.14
C ARG A 267 -2.39 5.43 15.71
N ASN A 268 -1.95 6.23 14.74
CA ASN A 268 -2.32 6.08 13.34
C ASN A 268 -1.15 5.61 12.46
N GLY A 269 -0.02 5.25 13.07
CA GLY A 269 1.15 4.74 12.40
C GLY A 269 1.05 3.26 12.06
N PHE A 270 2.16 2.71 11.59
CA PHE A 270 2.35 1.27 11.44
C PHE A 270 3.82 0.91 11.66
N VAL A 271 4.08 -0.33 12.06
CA VAL A 271 5.43 -0.90 12.10
C VAL A 271 5.53 -1.96 11.02
N MET A 272 6.67 -2.03 10.34
CA MET A 272 6.93 -3.07 9.35
C MET A 272 8.34 -3.63 9.48
N ASP A 273 8.45 -4.93 9.26
CA ASP A 273 9.74 -5.60 9.08
C ASP A 273 10.12 -5.59 7.60
N VAL A 274 11.35 -5.20 7.31
CA VAL A 274 11.89 -4.96 5.97
C VAL A 274 13.13 -5.84 5.77
N PRO A 275 13.12 -6.78 4.80
CA PRO A 275 14.29 -7.59 4.47
C PRO A 275 15.47 -6.75 3.95
N GLU A 276 16.69 -7.29 4.09
CA GLU A 276 17.88 -6.71 3.48
C GLU A 276 17.73 -6.48 1.97
N GLY A 277 18.26 -5.37 1.49
CA GLY A 277 18.22 -4.95 0.09
C GLY A 277 16.87 -4.40 -0.37
N ARG A 278 15.82 -4.44 0.47
CA ARG A 278 14.48 -4.01 0.09
C ARG A 278 14.36 -2.49 0.05
N LEU A 279 13.86 -1.96 -1.07
CA LEU A 279 13.51 -0.54 -1.18
C LEU A 279 12.30 -0.20 -0.30
N ILE A 280 12.47 0.80 0.56
CA ILE A 280 11.45 1.32 1.47
C ILE A 280 10.72 2.48 0.80
N THR A 281 11.46 3.43 0.22
CA THR A 281 10.91 4.57 -0.52
C THR A 281 11.75 4.86 -1.76
N ARG A 282 11.14 5.44 -2.80
CA ARG A 282 11.84 5.85 -4.02
C ARG A 282 11.84 7.37 -4.19
N GLU A 283 12.98 7.90 -4.64
CA GLU A 283 13.14 9.29 -5.10
C GLU A 283 12.01 9.67 -6.08
N GLY A 284 11.48 10.89 -5.93
CA GLY A 284 10.45 11.46 -6.80
C GLY A 284 9.01 11.07 -6.45
N ASN A 285 8.79 10.01 -5.66
CA ASN A 285 7.45 9.57 -5.30
C ASN A 285 6.70 10.58 -4.44
N ALA A 286 5.41 10.74 -4.71
CA ALA A 286 4.51 11.59 -3.94
C ALA A 286 4.03 10.88 -2.65
N GLU A 287 4.92 10.79 -1.67
CA GLU A 287 4.64 10.22 -0.36
C GLU A 287 5.14 11.11 0.76
N ARG A 288 4.33 11.25 1.81
CA ARG A 288 4.61 12.15 2.95
C ARG A 288 4.61 11.43 4.29
N GLU A 289 4.82 10.12 4.27
CA GLU A 289 5.02 9.35 5.50
C GLU A 289 6.42 9.65 6.05
N LEU A 290 6.52 9.81 7.36
CA LEU A 290 7.80 9.92 8.06
C LEU A 290 8.14 8.54 8.63
N TYR A 291 9.39 8.11 8.51
CA TYR A 291 9.81 6.80 9.00
C TYR A 291 10.89 6.92 10.06
N ILE A 292 10.92 5.92 10.95
CA ILE A 292 11.84 5.81 12.07
C ILE A 292 12.42 4.41 12.02
N VAL A 293 13.74 4.30 12.08
CA VAL A 293 14.42 3.01 12.19
C VAL A 293 14.32 2.55 13.65
N LEU A 294 13.51 1.54 13.93
CA LEU A 294 13.38 0.96 15.28
C LEU A 294 14.49 -0.04 15.58
N ASP A 295 14.91 -0.76 14.55
CA ASP A 295 16.04 -1.68 14.56
C ASP A 295 16.57 -1.84 13.13
N GLY A 296 17.82 -2.26 12.99
CA GLY A 296 18.44 -2.46 11.69
C GLY A 296 19.21 -1.23 11.17
N GLU A 297 19.35 -1.15 9.86
CA GLU A 297 20.09 -0.08 9.18
C GLU A 297 19.54 0.10 7.76
N VAL A 298 19.44 1.35 7.33
CA VAL A 298 19.01 1.73 5.99
C VAL A 298 20.01 2.69 5.37
N GLU A 299 20.14 2.67 4.06
CA GLU A 299 20.90 3.68 3.33
C GLU A 299 19.96 4.58 2.52
N VAL A 300 20.31 5.87 2.50
CA VAL A 300 19.66 6.91 1.72
C VAL A 300 20.52 7.17 0.50
N PHE A 301 19.97 7.06 -0.69
CA PHE A 301 20.72 7.19 -1.94
C PHE A 301 19.94 7.95 -3.01
N ARG A 302 20.67 8.65 -3.87
CA ARG A 302 20.13 9.43 -4.99
C ARG A 302 20.88 9.07 -6.27
N GLY A 303 20.16 8.60 -7.28
CA GLY A 303 20.80 7.92 -8.41
C GLY A 303 21.69 6.78 -7.93
N ASN A 304 23.00 6.88 -8.17
CA ASN A 304 24.00 5.89 -7.74
C ASN A 304 24.83 6.35 -6.52
N GLN A 305 24.52 7.49 -5.92
CA GLN A 305 25.30 8.05 -4.82
C GLN A 305 24.61 7.80 -3.47
N ILE A 306 25.32 7.17 -2.54
CA ILE A 306 24.90 7.07 -1.14
C ILE A 306 25.09 8.43 -0.48
N VAL A 307 24.00 8.97 0.08
CA VAL A 307 23.96 10.26 0.78
C VAL A 307 24.30 10.06 2.26
N SER A 308 23.65 9.07 2.88
CA SER A 308 23.81 8.76 4.30
C SER A 308 23.38 7.33 4.61
N THR A 309 23.88 6.79 5.71
CA THR A 309 23.37 5.57 6.34
C THR A 309 22.69 5.95 7.63
N LEU A 310 21.54 5.35 7.92
CA LEU A 310 20.71 5.63 9.08
C LEU A 310 20.49 4.36 9.90
N GLY A 311 20.76 4.43 11.19
CA GLY A 311 20.56 3.37 12.16
C GLY A 311 19.40 3.65 13.10
N LYS A 312 19.34 2.84 14.16
CA LYS A 312 18.31 2.89 15.20
C LYS A 312 18.11 4.30 15.77
N GLY A 313 16.84 4.71 15.89
CA GLY A 313 16.41 6.03 16.39
C GLY A 313 16.40 7.13 15.32
N GLU A 314 17.06 6.93 14.19
CA GLU A 314 17.12 7.92 13.13
C GLU A 314 15.86 7.95 12.26
N VAL A 315 15.58 9.12 11.70
CA VAL A 315 14.36 9.43 10.96
C VAL A 315 14.65 9.68 9.49
N PHE A 316 13.75 9.29 8.59
CA PHE A 316 13.83 9.64 7.18
C PHE A 316 12.47 9.96 6.56
N GLY A 317 12.50 10.70 5.45
CA GLY A 317 11.30 11.16 4.76
C GLY A 317 10.79 12.53 5.22
N GLU A 318 11.47 13.15 6.18
CA GLU A 318 11.17 14.47 6.74
C GLU A 318 11.26 15.58 5.67
N MET A 319 12.17 15.47 4.71
CA MET A 319 12.25 16.44 3.61
C MET A 319 10.97 16.45 2.77
N ALA A 320 10.43 15.27 2.45
CA ALA A 320 9.17 15.17 1.71
C ALA A 320 7.98 15.70 2.52
N PHE A 321 8.07 15.63 3.86
CA PHE A 321 7.06 16.19 4.75
C PHE A 321 7.01 17.73 4.68
N PHE A 322 8.17 18.40 4.70
CA PHE A 322 8.25 19.87 4.69
C PHE A 322 8.24 20.53 3.31
N ARG A 323 8.62 19.83 2.24
CA ARG A 323 8.59 20.39 0.87
C ARG A 323 7.16 20.52 0.37
N THR A 324 6.83 21.68 -0.23
CA THR A 324 5.51 21.97 -0.82
C THR A 324 5.05 20.87 -1.81
N GLU A 325 5.99 20.41 -2.64
CA GLU A 325 5.78 19.34 -3.63
C GLU A 325 5.42 18.00 -2.98
N GLY A 326 5.88 17.75 -1.74
CA GLY A 326 5.58 16.52 -1.03
C GLY A 326 6.22 15.26 -1.62
N ARG A 327 7.32 15.41 -2.35
CA ARG A 327 8.01 14.31 -3.05
C ARG A 327 9.25 13.87 -2.30
N ARG A 328 9.53 12.56 -2.33
CA ARG A 328 10.75 11.95 -1.80
C ARG A 328 11.98 12.56 -2.48
N TRP A 329 12.90 13.10 -1.68
CA TRP A 329 14.14 13.71 -2.18
C TRP A 329 15.20 12.68 -2.59
N ALA A 330 15.21 11.53 -1.92
CA ALA A 330 16.09 10.40 -2.18
C ALA A 330 15.33 9.09 -2.00
N SER A 331 15.93 8.01 -2.51
CA SER A 331 15.49 6.65 -2.26
C SER A 331 16.08 6.13 -0.95
N VAL A 332 15.40 5.18 -0.31
CA VAL A 332 15.87 4.54 0.93
C VAL A 332 15.68 3.04 0.81
N ARG A 333 16.71 2.24 1.11
CA ARG A 333 16.65 0.77 1.17
C ARG A 333 17.30 0.24 2.43
N ALA A 334 16.85 -0.92 2.89
CA ALA A 334 17.47 -1.61 4.02
C ALA A 334 18.82 -2.23 3.63
N THR A 335 19.86 -2.04 4.43
CA THR A 335 21.19 -2.66 4.25
C THR A 335 21.35 -3.95 5.05
N ARG A 336 20.42 -4.22 5.97
CA ARG A 336 20.24 -5.46 6.74
C ARG A 336 18.76 -5.62 7.13
N PRO A 337 18.31 -6.78 7.63
CA PRO A 337 16.94 -6.89 8.16
C PRO A 337 16.66 -5.76 9.16
N SER A 338 15.60 -5.01 8.91
CA SER A 338 15.32 -3.76 9.62
C SER A 338 13.86 -3.66 10.02
N ARG A 339 13.59 -3.02 11.15
CA ARG A 339 12.24 -2.73 11.64
C ARG A 339 11.98 -1.24 11.57
N ILE A 340 10.92 -0.85 10.89
CA ILE A 340 10.62 0.55 10.58
C ILE A 340 9.25 0.92 11.12
N ALA A 341 9.17 1.98 11.94
CA ALA A 341 7.91 2.64 12.25
C ALA A 341 7.63 3.73 11.20
N ALA A 342 6.35 3.90 10.87
CA ALA A 342 5.89 4.91 9.93
C ALA A 342 4.78 5.76 10.55
N LEU A 343 4.92 7.07 10.43
CA LEU A 343 3.89 8.05 10.75
C LEU A 343 3.14 8.43 9.48
N ARG A 344 1.84 8.15 9.44
CA ARG A 344 0.97 8.50 8.31
C ARG A 344 0.75 10.00 8.24
N ARG A 345 0.65 10.55 7.02
CA ARG A 345 0.54 12.00 6.69
C ARG A 345 -0.29 12.89 7.63
N ARG A 346 -1.34 12.38 8.28
CA ARG A 346 -2.22 13.15 9.18
C ARG A 346 -1.71 13.26 10.62
N TRP A 347 -0.59 12.63 10.97
CA TRP A 347 -0.05 12.62 12.32
C TRP A 347 0.13 14.04 12.89
N MET A 348 0.58 14.99 12.07
CA MET A 348 0.79 16.37 12.51
C MET A 348 -0.51 17.15 12.67
N ASP A 349 -1.49 16.94 11.78
CA ASP A 349 -2.82 17.55 11.91
C ASP A 349 -3.54 17.05 13.18
N ASP A 350 -3.41 15.76 13.48
CA ASP A 350 -4.00 15.13 14.66
C ASP A 350 -3.33 15.64 15.95
N LEU A 351 -2.00 15.75 15.96
CA LEU A 351 -1.25 16.33 17.07
C LEU A 351 -1.57 17.80 17.26
N GLY A 352 -1.56 18.62 16.20
CA GLY A 352 -1.81 20.05 16.31
C GLY A 352 -3.18 20.38 16.92
N ARG A 353 -4.16 19.47 16.80
CA ARG A 353 -5.47 19.60 17.44
C ARG A 353 -5.52 19.05 18.87
N SER A 354 -4.80 17.97 19.15
CA SER A 354 -4.97 17.21 20.41
C SER A 354 -3.87 17.47 21.43
N ASP A 355 -2.67 17.87 20.98
CA ASP A 355 -1.48 18.18 21.76
C ASP A 355 -0.58 19.20 21.02
N PRO A 356 -0.95 20.50 21.04
CA PRO A 356 -0.20 21.55 20.34
C PRO A 356 1.26 21.70 20.81
N GLU A 357 1.52 21.47 22.11
CA GLU A 357 2.87 21.56 22.67
C GLU A 357 3.75 20.40 22.17
N GLY A 358 3.21 19.18 22.13
CA GLY A 358 3.88 18.04 21.51
C GLY A 358 4.15 18.28 20.01
N ALA A 359 3.20 18.85 19.28
CA ALA A 359 3.40 19.22 17.88
C ALA A 359 4.56 20.22 17.69
N ARG A 360 4.63 21.25 18.55
CA ARG A 360 5.71 22.25 18.55
C ARG A 360 7.06 21.61 18.84
N ALA A 361 7.13 20.75 19.85
CA ALA A 361 8.36 20.05 20.22
C ALA A 361 8.88 19.18 19.07
N ILE A 362 8.01 18.41 18.41
CA ILE A 362 8.38 17.59 17.25
C ILE A 362 8.88 18.43 16.08
N LEU A 363 8.20 19.54 15.77
CA LEU A 363 8.64 20.44 14.71
C LEU A 363 10.05 20.99 14.98
N PHE A 364 10.31 21.40 16.22
CA PHE A 364 11.63 21.87 16.63
C PHE A 364 12.68 20.76 16.52
N ASN A 365 12.35 19.56 16.98
CA ASN A 365 13.26 18.42 16.91
C ASN A 365 13.56 17.99 15.45
N LEU A 366 12.57 18.02 14.56
CA LEU A 366 12.77 17.77 13.12
C LEU A 366 13.61 18.86 12.46
N ALA A 367 13.41 20.13 12.84
CA ALA A 367 14.23 21.23 12.36
C ALA A 367 15.70 21.07 12.78
N ARG A 368 15.94 20.61 14.03
CA ARG A 368 17.28 20.28 14.51
C ARG A 368 17.92 19.17 13.68
N VAL A 369 17.21 18.05 13.43
CA VAL A 369 17.71 16.96 12.57
C VAL A 369 18.09 17.47 11.18
N LEU A 370 17.25 18.31 10.57
CA LEU A 370 17.54 18.90 9.27
C LEU A 370 18.76 19.83 9.29
N ALA A 371 18.92 20.63 10.35
CA ALA A 371 20.06 21.53 10.51
C ALA A 371 21.38 20.76 10.69
N GLU A 372 21.37 19.70 11.51
CA GLU A 372 22.52 18.81 11.71
C GLU A 372 22.93 18.12 10.40
N ARG A 373 21.95 17.63 9.62
CA ARG A 373 22.20 17.04 8.29
C ARG A 373 22.78 18.03 7.31
N ALA A 374 22.25 19.26 7.27
CA ALA A 374 22.77 20.32 6.40
C ALA A 374 24.22 20.68 6.74
N ALA A 375 24.54 20.81 8.04
CA ALA A 375 25.89 21.06 8.51
C ALA A 375 26.85 19.92 8.13
N ALA A 376 26.43 18.66 8.31
CA ALA A 376 27.23 17.50 7.92
C ALA A 376 27.48 17.40 6.40
N ALA A 377 26.50 17.81 5.59
CA ALA A 377 26.66 17.86 4.13
C ALA A 377 27.68 18.93 3.70
N THR A 378 27.70 20.09 4.34
CA THR A 378 28.67 21.16 4.04
C THR A 378 30.12 20.81 4.42
N VAL A 379 30.32 19.93 5.41
CA VAL A 379 31.68 19.50 5.83
C VAL A 379 32.28 18.46 4.86
N LYS A 380 31.47 17.77 4.05
CA LYS A 380 31.94 16.80 3.04
C LYS A 380 32.45 17.45 1.73
N GLU A 381 32.30 18.76 1.55
CA GLU A 381 32.94 19.52 0.45
C GLU A 381 34.06 20.42 0.99
N PRO A 382 35.29 19.91 1.09
CA PRO A 382 36.41 20.63 0.49
C PRO A 382 37.48 19.68 -0.09
N GLY A 383 37.58 19.61 -1.42
CA GLY A 383 38.63 18.79 -2.07
C GLY A 383 38.63 18.71 -3.60
N ALA A 384 38.11 19.71 -4.33
CA ALA A 384 38.19 19.74 -5.80
C ALA A 384 38.70 21.08 -6.37
N ALA A 385 39.47 21.83 -5.58
CA ALA A 385 40.10 23.07 -6.03
C ALA A 385 41.53 23.21 -5.48
N ALA A 386 42.42 22.29 -5.88
CA ALA A 386 43.87 22.47 -5.77
C ALA A 386 44.60 21.53 -6.75
N ALA A 387 44.40 21.71 -8.05
CA ALA A 387 45.28 21.17 -9.10
C ALA A 387 45.14 22.02 -10.37
N ALA A 388 45.56 23.28 -10.27
CA ALA A 388 45.92 24.12 -11.41
C ALA A 388 46.92 25.16 -10.88
N GLY A 389 48.18 24.74 -10.82
CA GLY A 389 49.35 25.55 -10.50
C GLY A 389 50.53 24.97 -11.24
#